data_AF-A0A7X2MUE3-F1
#
_entry.id   AF-A0A7X2MUE3-F1
#
_cell.length_a   1.000
_cell.length_b   1.000
_cell.length_c   1.000
_cell.angle_alpha   90.00
_cell.angle_beta   90.00
_cell.angle_gamma   90.00
#
_symmetry.space_group_name_H-M   'P 1'
#
loop_
_entity.id
_entity.type
_entity.pdbx_description
1 polymer ?
#
loop_
_entity_poly.entity_id
_entity_poly.type
_entity_poly.pdbx_seq_one_letter_code
_entity_poly.pdbx_strand_id
1 'polypeptide(L)'
;RIAPEEILVAHDELDLPPGVAKFKQGGGHGGHNGLKDIISKLGNNNNFHRLRIGIGHPGDRNKVTGFVLGKPPASEQKLIDDAID
;
A
#
# COMPACT_ATOMS: atom_id res chain seq x y z
N ARG A 1 -23.45 6.10 -9.16
CA ARG A 1 -23.04 4.93 -8.35
C ARG A 1 -21.75 4.42 -8.98
N ILE A 2 -20.70 4.18 -8.20
CA ILE A 2 -19.37 3.77 -8.69
C ILE A 2 -19.18 2.29 -8.34
N ALA A 3 -18.77 1.48 -9.31
CA ALA A 3 -18.44 0.06 -9.10
C ALA A 3 -17.03 -0.09 -8.49
N PRO A 4 -16.75 -1.14 -7.70
CA PRO A 4 -15.42 -1.36 -7.13
C PRO A 4 -14.28 -1.36 -8.15
N GLU A 5 -14.53 -1.88 -9.35
CA GLU A 5 -13.57 -1.94 -10.46
C GLU A 5 -13.23 -0.55 -11.02
N GLU A 6 -14.05 0.47 -10.72
CA GLU A 6 -13.80 1.87 -11.09
C GLU A 6 -13.04 2.63 -9.98
N ILE A 7 -12.63 1.94 -8.91
CA ILE A 7 -11.90 2.51 -7.77
C ILE A 7 -10.42 2.15 -7.86
N LEU A 8 -9.54 3.15 -7.70
CA LEU A 8 -8.10 2.98 -7.49
C LEU A 8 -7.75 3.36 -6.04
N VAL A 9 -7.15 2.44 -5.30
CA VAL A 9 -6.65 2.68 -3.93
C VAL A 9 -5.13 2.74 -3.94
N ALA A 10 -4.57 3.91 -3.65
CA ALA A 10 -3.14 4.05 -3.39
C ALA A 10 -2.82 3.70 -1.92
N HIS A 11 -1.81 2.87 -1.69
CA HIS A 11 -1.38 2.46 -0.35
C HIS A 11 0.11 2.15 -0.30
N ASP A 12 0.69 2.21 0.90
CA ASP A 12 2.06 1.80 1.17
C ASP A 12 2.20 0.27 1.11
N GLU A 13 3.38 -0.18 0.67
CA GLU A 13 3.67 -1.58 0.42
C GLU A 13 5.04 -1.96 0.98
N LEU A 14 5.03 -2.89 1.94
CA LEU A 14 6.25 -3.37 2.61
C LEU A 14 7.06 -4.31 1.72
N ASP A 15 6.40 -5.02 0.81
CA ASP A 15 7.04 -5.99 -0.09
C ASP A 15 7.77 -5.33 -1.27
N LEU A 16 7.63 -4.02 -1.45
CA LEU A 16 8.29 -3.26 -2.52
C LEU A 16 9.28 -2.27 -1.91
N PRO A 17 10.50 -2.14 -2.48
CA PRO A 17 11.47 -1.17 -1.98
C PRO A 17 11.05 0.28 -2.33
N PRO A 18 11.54 1.29 -1.58
CA PRO A 18 11.44 2.70 -1.97
C PRO A 18 11.89 2.93 -3.41
N GLY A 19 11.18 3.78 -4.15
CA GLY A 19 11.45 4.01 -5.58
C GLY A 19 10.71 3.10 -6.54
N VAL A 20 9.87 2.18 -6.04
CA VAL A 20 9.09 1.27 -6.90
C VAL A 20 7.61 1.39 -6.57
N ALA A 21 6.82 1.76 -7.58
CA ALA A 21 5.37 1.67 -7.55
C ALA A 21 4.86 0.61 -8.54
N LYS A 22 3.79 -0.11 -8.18
CA LYS A 22 3.17 -1.11 -9.07
C LYS A 22 1.65 -1.06 -9.02
N PHE A 23 1.03 -1.22 -10.19
CA PHE A 23 -0.39 -1.49 -10.28
C PHE A 23 -0.72 -2.95 -10.00
N LYS A 24 -1.85 -3.16 -9.35
CA LYS A 24 -2.44 -4.49 -9.15
C LYS A 24 -3.96 -4.37 -9.14
N GLN A 25 -4.66 -5.35 -9.68
CA GLN A 25 -6.09 -5.50 -9.48
C GLN A 25 -6.34 -6.69 -8.55
N GLY A 26 -7.31 -6.57 -7.65
CA GLY A 26 -7.66 -7.69 -6.78
C GLY A 26 -6.63 -7.98 -5.68
N GLY A 27 -6.71 -9.20 -5.13
CA GLY A 27 -5.78 -9.72 -4.13
C GLY A 27 -6.21 -9.51 -2.68
N GLY A 28 -5.46 -10.11 -1.76
CA GLY A 28 -5.69 -9.97 -0.32
C GLY A 28 -5.30 -8.58 0.22
N HIS A 29 -5.52 -8.35 1.51
CA HIS A 29 -5.12 -7.11 2.17
C HIS A 29 -3.64 -7.09 2.61
N GLY A 30 -2.91 -8.22 2.52
CA GLY A 30 -1.46 -8.26 2.79
C GLY A 30 -1.07 -7.85 4.22
N GLY A 31 -1.96 -8.00 5.21
CA GLY A 31 -1.75 -7.50 6.56
C GLY A 31 -2.04 -6.00 6.75
N HIS A 32 -2.31 -5.25 5.67
CA HIS A 32 -2.68 -3.83 5.74
C HIS A 32 -4.12 -3.65 6.24
N ASN A 33 -4.28 -3.00 7.39
CA ASN A 33 -5.59 -2.86 8.05
C ASN A 33 -6.58 -1.98 7.26
N GLY A 34 -6.11 -0.93 6.59
CA GLY A 34 -6.95 -0.09 5.71
C GLY A 34 -7.59 -0.88 4.56
N LEU A 35 -6.79 -1.63 3.79
CA LEU A 35 -7.30 -2.52 2.74
C LEU A 35 -8.28 -3.57 3.28
N LYS A 36 -8.03 -4.12 4.47
CA LYS A 36 -8.95 -5.07 5.12
C LYS A 36 -10.33 -4.44 5.37
N ASP A 37 -10.37 -3.20 5.85
CA ASP A 37 -11.64 -2.50 6.08
C ASP A 37 -12.33 -2.14 4.77
N ILE A 38 -11.61 -1.61 3.78
CA ILE A 38 -12.17 -1.28 2.44
C ILE A 38 -12.86 -2.50 1.82
N ILE A 39 -12.19 -3.66 1.80
CA ILE A 39 -12.76 -4.90 1.26
C ILE A 39 -14.06 -5.27 2.01
N SER A 40 -14.05 -5.18 3.34
CA SER A 40 -15.23 -5.46 4.18
C SER A 40 -16.40 -4.51 3.84
N LYS A 41 -16.14 -3.21 3.73
CA LYS A 41 -17.15 -2.18 3.44
C LYS A 41 -17.68 -2.23 2.01
N LEU A 42 -16.89 -2.76 1.07
CA LEU A 42 -17.32 -3.03 -0.31
C LEU A 42 -18.02 -4.40 -0.46
N GLY A 43 -18.51 -4.99 0.63
CA GLY A 43 -19.27 -6.24 0.60
C GLY A 43 -18.39 -7.47 0.39
N ASN A 44 -17.20 -7.49 0.98
CA ASN A 44 -16.14 -8.49 0.75
C ASN A 44 -15.64 -8.55 -0.71
N ASN A 45 -15.88 -7.50 -1.50
CA ASN A 45 -15.34 -7.37 -2.84
C ASN A 45 -13.96 -6.71 -2.80
N ASN A 46 -12.97 -7.39 -3.37
CA ASN A 46 -11.58 -6.94 -3.44
C ASN A 46 -11.11 -6.59 -4.86
N ASN A 47 -12.00 -6.57 -5.87
CA ASN A 47 -11.70 -6.41 -7.30
C ASN A 47 -11.36 -4.98 -7.75
N PHE A 48 -11.18 -4.06 -6.80
CA PHE A 48 -10.69 -2.71 -7.07
C PHE A 48 -9.21 -2.70 -7.47
N HIS A 49 -8.80 -1.64 -8.17
CA HIS A 49 -7.42 -1.40 -8.54
C HIS A 49 -6.61 -0.83 -7.38
N ARG A 50 -5.31 -1.10 -7.38
CA ARG A 50 -4.38 -0.70 -6.32
C ARG A 50 -3.12 -0.13 -6.92
N LEU A 51 -2.70 1.02 -6.41
CA LEU A 51 -1.36 1.56 -6.61
C LEU A 51 -0.55 1.25 -5.36
N ARG A 52 0.38 0.29 -5.48
CA ARG A 52 1.23 -0.17 -4.39
C ARG A 52 2.51 0.67 -4.41
N ILE A 53 2.72 1.51 -3.39
CA ILE A 53 3.88 2.40 -3.27
C ILE A 53 4.89 1.75 -2.32
N GLY A 54 6.06 1.38 -2.83
CA GLY A 54 7.06 0.69 -2.04
C GLY A 54 7.66 1.57 -0.94
N ILE A 55 7.61 1.08 0.30
CA ILE A 55 8.27 1.69 1.46
C ILE A 55 9.36 0.78 2.04
N GLY A 56 9.47 -0.46 1.56
CA GLY A 56 10.38 -1.46 2.08
C GLY A 56 9.91 -2.08 3.39
N HIS A 57 10.68 -3.04 3.90
CA HIS A 57 10.34 -3.78 5.12
C HIS A 57 11.43 -3.60 6.19
N PRO A 58 11.09 -3.35 7.47
CA PRO A 58 12.07 -3.16 8.56
C PRO A 58 12.78 -4.46 9.00
N GLY A 59 12.74 -5.52 8.18
CA GLY A 59 13.25 -6.87 8.46
C GLY A 59 12.48 -7.68 9.52
N ASP A 60 11.90 -7.03 10.54
CA ASP A 60 11.19 -7.69 11.65
C ASP A 60 9.73 -7.22 11.73
N ARG A 61 8.81 -8.19 11.83
CA ARG A 61 7.36 -7.97 11.98
C ARG A 61 7.02 -7.09 13.18
N ASN A 62 7.76 -7.20 14.29
CA ASN A 62 7.50 -6.42 15.51
C ASN A 62 7.80 -4.93 15.33
N LYS A 63 8.62 -4.57 14.33
CA LYS A 63 8.99 -3.18 14.02
C LYS A 63 8.04 -2.52 13.01
N VAL A 64 7.17 -3.29 12.35
CA VAL A 64 6.30 -2.81 11.27
C VAL A 64 5.41 -1.66 11.73
N THR A 65 4.77 -1.76 12.90
CA THR A 65 3.87 -0.70 13.40
C THR A 65 4.59 0.63 13.59
N GLY A 66 5.79 0.61 14.18
CA GLY A 66 6.59 1.84 14.37
C GLY A 66 7.17 2.35 13.05
N PHE A 67 7.42 1.46 12.09
CA PHE A 67 7.93 1.82 10.77
C PHE A 67 6.89 2.56 9.93
N VAL A 68 5.66 2.03 9.81
CA VAL A 68 4.59 2.64 8.99
C VAL A 68 4.00 3.91 9.61
N LEU A 69 4.15 4.10 10.92
CA LEU A 69 3.78 5.34 11.62
C LEU A 69 4.96 6.32 11.75
N GLY A 70 6.15 5.89 11.33
CA GLY A 70 7.38 6.66 11.41
C GLY A 70 7.61 7.51 10.17
N LYS A 71 8.51 8.49 10.28
CA LYS A 71 8.98 9.27 9.14
C LYS A 71 10.11 8.50 8.42
N PRO A 72 10.06 8.33 7.10
CA PRO A 72 11.16 7.70 6.36
C PRO A 72 12.42 8.60 6.36
N PRO A 73 13.62 8.00 6.24
CA PRO A 73 14.86 8.76 6.01
C PRO A 73 14.78 9.62 4.75
N ALA A 74 15.48 10.75 4.72
CA ALA A 74 15.45 11.68 3.58
C ALA A 74 15.85 11.02 2.24
N SER A 75 16.78 10.05 2.28
CA SER A 75 17.18 9.28 1.10
C SER A 75 16.05 8.40 0.56
N GLU A 76 15.25 7.79 1.42
CA GLU A 76 14.11 6.95 1.03
C GLU A 76 12.91 7.80 0.63
N GLN A 77 12.65 8.90 1.34
CA GLN A 77 11.58 9.84 1.00
C GLN A 77 11.72 10.32 -0.44
N LYS A 78 12.93 10.72 -0.86
CA LYS A 78 13.18 11.14 -2.24
C LYS A 78 12.81 10.05 -3.26
N LEU A 79 13.19 8.79 -2.99
CA LEU A 79 12.86 7.67 -3.87
C LEU A 79 11.34 7.43 -3.92
N ILE A 80 10.65 7.56 -2.79
CA ILE A 80 9.19 7.44 -2.74
C ILE A 80 8.54 8.56 -3.55
N ASP A 81 9.01 9.80 -3.40
CA ASP A 81 8.52 10.96 -4.16
C ASP A 81 8.73 10.74 -5.67
N ASP A 82 9.92 10.29 -6.09
CA ASP A 82 10.24 9.95 -7.49
C ASP A 82 9.35 8.82 -8.05
N ALA A 83 8.81 7.93 -7.20
CA ALA A 83 7.90 6.87 -7.60
C ALA A 83 6.43 7.31 -7.71
N ILE A 84 6.10 8.48 -7.14
CA ILE A 84 4.76 9.07 -7.13
C ILE A 84 4.56 10.07 -8.28
N ASP A 85 5.63 10.77 -8.68
CA ASP A 85 5.65 11.74 -9.81
C ASP A 85 5.31 11.08 -11.16
#